data_AF-A0A6G3TPJ4-F1
#
_entry.id   AF-A0A6G3TPJ4-F1
#
_cell.length_a   1.000
_cell.length_b   1.000
_cell.length_c   1.000
_cell.angle_alpha   90.00
_cell.angle_beta   90.00
_cell.angle_gamma   90.00
#
_symmetry.space_group_name_H-M   'P 1'
#
loop_
_entity.id
_entity.type
_entity.pdbx_description
1 polymer ?
#
loop_
_entity_poly.entity_id
_entity_poly.type
_entity_poly.pdbx_seq_one_letter_code
_entity_poly.pdbx_strand_id
1 'polypeptide(L)'
;ALELWRDRLDGAVVAVGNAPTALFRLLEMIGEGAPRPAAVIGVPVGFVGAAESKEALAAHPSGVEHLVVRGRRGGSALAAAAVNAIASEEE
;
A
#
# COMPACT_ATOMS: atom_id res chain seq x y z
N ALA A 1 2.34 4.58 13.94
CA ALA A 1 1.02 4.80 13.30
C ALA A 1 0.40 3.48 12.86
N LEU A 2 1.05 2.69 11.99
CA LEU A 2 0.48 1.44 11.45
C LEU A 2 0.12 0.39 12.50
N GLU A 3 0.83 0.33 13.62
CA GLU A 3 0.49 -0.56 14.74
C GLU A 3 -0.94 -0.33 15.27
N LEU A 4 -1.45 0.90 15.18
CA LEU A 4 -2.81 1.27 15.56
C LEU A 4 -3.87 0.80 14.54
N TRP A 5 -3.46 0.12 13.46
CA TRP A 5 -4.36 -0.42 12.45
C TRP A 5 -4.59 -1.92 12.61
N ARG A 6 -3.85 -2.62 13.49
CA ARG A 6 -3.86 -4.09 13.56
C ARG A 6 -5.25 -4.69 13.65
N ASP A 7 -6.10 -4.12 14.49
CA ASP A 7 -7.49 -4.53 14.74
C ASP A 7 -8.45 -4.23 13.58
N ARG A 8 -8.03 -3.40 12.62
CA ARG A 8 -8.80 -3.03 11.42
C ARG A 8 -8.13 -3.45 10.12
N LEU A 9 -7.05 -4.23 10.19
CA LEU A 9 -6.25 -4.54 9.01
C LEU A 9 -6.83 -5.69 8.19
N ASP A 10 -7.50 -6.64 8.86
CA ASP A 10 -8.11 -7.79 8.20
C ASP A 10 -9.18 -7.35 7.20
N GLY A 11 -9.02 -7.74 5.93
CA GLY A 11 -9.96 -7.39 4.85
C GLY A 11 -9.97 -5.91 4.43
N ALA A 12 -9.10 -5.06 4.99
CA ALA A 12 -9.06 -3.64 4.65
C ALA A 12 -8.48 -3.39 3.24
N VAL A 13 -8.83 -2.25 2.65
CA VAL A 13 -8.09 -1.66 1.52
C VAL A 13 -7.14 -0.61 2.08
N VAL A 14 -5.83 -0.87 2.00
CA VAL A 14 -4.81 0.03 2.53
C VAL A 14 -4.28 0.95 1.42
N ALA A 15 -4.34 2.26 1.63
CA ALA A 15 -3.81 3.25 0.69
C ALA A 15 -2.58 3.96 1.25
N VAL A 16 -1.43 3.78 0.60
CA VAL A 16 -0.15 4.44 0.94
C VAL A 16 0.28 5.32 -0.22
N GLY A 17 -0.07 6.60 -0.17
CA GLY A 17 0.25 7.58 -1.22
C GLY A 17 1.51 8.40 -1.00
N ASN A 18 2.08 8.42 0.22
CA ASN A 18 3.20 9.32 0.55
C ASN A 18 4.42 8.56 1.06
N ALA A 19 4.34 8.03 2.28
CA ALA A 19 5.52 7.54 3.01
C ALA A 19 5.96 6.14 2.55
N PRO A 20 7.16 6.00 1.92
CA PRO A 20 7.70 4.67 1.59
C PRO A 20 7.95 3.80 2.82
N THR A 21 8.34 4.43 3.94
CA THR A 21 8.55 3.75 5.22
C THR A 21 7.27 3.14 5.79
N ALA A 22 6.11 3.75 5.54
CA ALA A 22 4.83 3.17 5.91
C ALA A 22 4.58 1.88 5.11
N LEU A 23 4.90 1.88 3.81
CA LEU A 23 4.75 0.67 3.01
C LEU A 23 5.71 -0.44 3.45
N PHE A 24 6.99 -0.13 3.71
CA PHE A 24 7.92 -1.11 4.28
C PHE A 24 7.43 -1.68 5.62
N ARG A 25 7.01 -0.82 6.56
CA ARG A 25 6.52 -1.29 7.86
C ARG A 25 5.25 -2.15 7.74
N LEU A 26 4.36 -1.83 6.81
CA LEU A 26 3.19 -2.68 6.54
C LEU A 26 3.60 -4.09 6.13
N LEU A 27 4.58 -4.21 5.24
CA LEU A 27 5.09 -5.51 4.76
C LEU A 27 5.75 -6.30 5.90
N GLU A 28 6.58 -5.65 6.72
CA GLU A 28 7.16 -6.26 7.92
C GLU A 28 6.07 -6.80 8.86
N MET A 29 5.05 -5.99 9.18
CA MET A 29 3.95 -6.41 10.03
C MET A 29 3.22 -7.63 9.46
N ILE A 30 2.96 -7.67 8.15
CA ILE A 30 2.35 -8.83 7.49
C ILE A 30 3.27 -10.07 7.60
N GLY A 31 4.58 -9.90 7.40
CA GLY A 31 5.58 -10.97 7.57
C GLY A 31 5.67 -11.48 9.02
N GLU A 32 5.44 -10.62 10.01
CA GLU A 32 5.34 -10.93 11.43
C GLU A 32 4.01 -11.60 11.83
N GLY A 33 3.09 -11.81 10.88
CA GLY A 33 1.80 -12.47 11.11
C GLY A 33 0.66 -11.53 11.52
N ALA A 34 0.78 -10.22 11.24
CA ALA A 34 -0.37 -9.32 11.34
C ALA A 34 -1.49 -9.74 10.36
N PRO A 35 -2.76 -9.38 10.65
CA PRO A 35 -3.86 -9.63 9.72
C PRO A 35 -3.59 -9.06 8.34
N ARG A 36 -4.13 -9.71 7.31
CA ARG A 36 -3.83 -9.35 5.92
C ARG A 36 -4.93 -8.42 5.37
N PRO A 37 -4.57 -7.27 4.77
CA PRO A 37 -5.54 -6.48 4.05
C PRO A 37 -6.02 -7.22 2.80
N ALA A 38 -7.23 -6.89 2.34
CA ALA A 38 -7.77 -7.40 1.09
C ALA A 38 -6.96 -6.90 -0.11
N ALA A 39 -6.50 -5.64 -0.07
CA ALA A 39 -5.63 -5.07 -1.10
C ALA A 39 -4.78 -3.91 -0.58
N VAL A 40 -3.66 -3.63 -1.27
CA VAL A 40 -2.76 -2.48 -0.98
C VAL A 40 -2.59 -1.60 -2.21
N ILE A 41 -3.01 -0.35 -2.13
CA ILE A 41 -2.66 0.72 -3.08
C ILE A 41 -1.33 1.33 -2.61
N GLY A 42 -0.23 0.77 -3.08
CA GLY A 42 1.13 1.18 -2.76
C GLY A 42 1.68 2.16 -3.78
N VAL A 43 1.35 3.45 -3.65
CA VAL A 43 1.80 4.49 -4.59
C VAL A 43 2.58 5.63 -3.91
N PRO A 44 3.53 5.37 -2.98
CA PRO A 44 4.38 6.43 -2.46
C PRO A 44 5.18 7.09 -3.59
N VAL A 45 5.35 8.41 -3.47
CA VAL A 45 6.15 9.25 -4.38
C VAL A 45 7.48 9.58 -3.73
N GLY A 46 8.51 9.77 -4.53
CA GLY A 46 9.76 10.35 -4.05
C GLY A 46 11.01 9.73 -4.65
N PHE A 47 12.14 10.21 -4.16
CA PHE A 47 13.47 9.85 -4.65
C PHE A 47 14.18 8.83 -3.77
N VAL A 48 13.71 8.60 -2.54
CA VAL A 48 14.34 7.71 -1.56
C VAL A 48 13.32 6.68 -1.09
N GLY A 49 13.56 5.40 -1.39
CA GLY A 49 12.75 4.28 -0.94
C GLY A 49 11.39 4.12 -1.65
N ALA A 50 10.94 5.10 -2.44
CA ALA A 50 9.64 5.04 -3.10
C ALA A 50 9.56 3.89 -4.10
N ALA A 51 10.52 3.79 -5.02
CA ALA A 51 10.54 2.72 -6.02
C ALA A 51 10.74 1.35 -5.35
N GLU A 52 11.67 1.29 -4.41
CA GLU A 52 12.10 0.10 -3.70
C GLU A 52 10.98 -0.47 -2.83
N SER A 53 10.21 0.38 -2.13
CA SER A 53 9.06 -0.08 -1.33
C SER A 53 7.93 -0.66 -2.17
N LYS A 54 7.72 -0.11 -3.38
CA LYS A 54 6.71 -0.61 -4.33
C LYS A 54 7.14 -1.93 -4.98
N GLU A 55 8.42 -2.06 -5.28
CA GLU A 55 9.00 -3.33 -5.74
C GLU A 55 8.94 -4.39 -4.63
N ALA A 56 9.24 -4.02 -3.39
CA ALA A 56 9.10 -4.90 -2.23
C ALA A 56 7.65 -5.37 -2.04
N LEU A 57 6.66 -4.48 -2.18
CA LEU A 57 5.24 -4.86 -2.16
C LEU A 57 4.92 -5.87 -3.26
N ALA A 58 5.35 -5.59 -4.49
CA ALA A 58 5.07 -6.45 -5.64
C ALA A 58 5.74 -7.83 -5.56
N ALA A 59 6.89 -7.91 -4.89
CA ALA A 59 7.64 -9.14 -4.69
C ALA A 59 7.37 -9.82 -3.33
N HIS A 60 6.47 -9.27 -2.50
CA HIS A 60 6.33 -9.73 -1.12
C HIS A 60 5.78 -11.18 -1.07
N PRO A 61 6.38 -12.09 -0.29
CA PRO A 61 5.96 -13.51 -0.25
C PRO A 61 4.52 -13.74 0.22
N SER A 62 3.91 -12.78 0.92
CA SER A 62 2.50 -12.89 1.29
C SER A 62 1.57 -12.93 0.07
N GLY A 63 1.99 -12.39 -1.07
CA GLY A 63 1.17 -12.31 -2.27
C GLY A 63 -0.12 -11.53 -2.02
N VAL A 64 -0.04 -10.39 -1.33
CA VAL A 64 -1.21 -9.54 -1.13
C VAL A 64 -1.56 -8.84 -2.45
N GLU A 65 -2.86 -8.76 -2.77
CA GLU A 65 -3.34 -8.03 -3.95
C GLU A 65 -2.91 -6.57 -3.86
N HIS A 66 -2.39 -6.01 -4.96
CA HIS A 66 -1.81 -4.69 -4.93
C HIS A 66 -1.89 -3.92 -6.24
N LEU A 67 -1.86 -2.60 -6.12
CA LEU A 67 -1.66 -1.66 -7.22
C LEU A 67 -0.45 -0.79 -6.91
N VAL A 68 0.48 -0.70 -7.86
CA VAL A 68 1.67 0.14 -7.77
C VAL A 68 1.89 0.94 -9.04
N VAL A 69 2.42 2.15 -8.90
CA VAL A 69 3.04 2.89 -10.00
C VAL A 69 4.55 2.78 -9.87
N ARG A 70 5.18 2.03 -10.79
CA ARG A 70 6.62 1.76 -10.73
C ARG A 70 7.48 3.03 -10.81
N GLY A 71 8.68 2.95 -10.22
CA GLY A 71 9.64 4.06 -10.18
C GLY A 71 9.27 5.13 -9.15
N ARG A 72 9.59 6.39 -9.44
CA ARG A 72 9.53 7.49 -8.45
C ARG A 72 8.18 8.21 -8.34
N ARG A 73 7.27 8.00 -9.31
CA ARG A 73 5.95 8.65 -9.37
C ARG A 73 4.96 7.99 -8.43
N GLY A 74 4.00 8.75 -7.95
CA GLY A 74 2.98 8.34 -6.99
C GLY A 74 2.28 9.56 -6.40
N GLY A 75 1.83 9.46 -5.15
CA GLY A 75 1.31 10.59 -4.40
C GLY A 75 -0.09 10.35 -3.85
N SER A 76 -0.48 11.17 -2.88
CA SER A 76 -1.80 11.08 -2.24
C SER A 76 -2.95 11.28 -3.22
N ALA A 77 -2.81 12.17 -4.21
CA ALA A 77 -3.84 12.38 -5.23
C ALA A 77 -4.10 11.12 -6.05
N LEU A 78 -3.03 10.41 -6.44
CA LEU A 78 -3.15 9.16 -7.19
C LEU A 78 -3.73 8.04 -6.31
N ALA A 79 -3.31 7.95 -5.04
CA ALA A 79 -3.86 6.99 -4.09
C ALA A 79 -5.37 7.18 -3.90
N ALA A 80 -5.80 8.43 -3.68
CA ALA A 80 -7.21 8.76 -3.53
C ALA A 80 -8.01 8.49 -4.82
N ALA A 81 -7.47 8.83 -5.98
CA ALA A 81 -8.10 8.53 -7.27
C ALA A 81 -8.31 7.03 -7.47
N ALA A 82 -7.29 6.21 -7.15
CA ALA A 82 -7.39 4.75 -7.24
C ALA A 82 -8.46 4.18 -6.27
N VAL A 83 -8.55 4.71 -5.05
CA VAL A 83 -9.61 4.33 -4.10
C VAL A 83 -10.99 4.71 -4.63
N ASN A 84 -11.16 5.94 -5.12
CA ASN A 84 -12.45 6.40 -5.64
C ASN A 84 -12.91 5.57 -6.84
N ALA A 85 -11.98 5.24 -7.76
CA ALA A 85 -12.29 4.46 -8.95
C ALA A 85 -12.76 3.02 -8.65
N ILE A 86 -12.33 2.42 -7.53
CA ILE A 86 -12.80 1.07 -7.13
C ILE A 86 -13.99 1.11 -6.16
N ALA A 87 -14.41 2.29 -5.73
CA ALA A 87 -15.52 2.46 -4.80
C ALA A 87 -16.89 2.54 -5.51
N SER A 88 -16.91 2.76 -6.83
CA SER A 88 -18.11 2.93 -7.65
C SER A 88 -17.88 2.37 -9.05
N GLU A 89 -18.95 1.91 -9.70
CA GLU A 89 -18.95 1.55 -11.13
C GLU A 89 -19.24 2.77 -12.04
N GLU A 90 -19.69 3.88 -11.45
CA GLU A 90 -19.93 5.15 -12.16
C GLU A 90 -18.64 6.00 -12.19
N GLU A 91 -18.34 6.61 -13.34
CA GLU A 91 -17.23 7.58 -13.52
C GLU A 91 -17.64 9.02 -13.18
#